data_AF-A0A241UVR0-F1
#
_entry.id   AF-A0A241UVR0-F1
#
_cell.length_a   1.000
_cell.length_b   1.000
_cell.length_c   1.000
_cell.angle_alpha   90.00
_cell.angle_beta   90.00
_cell.angle_gamma   90.00
#
_symmetry.space_group_name_H-M   'P 1'
#
loop_
_entity.id
_entity.type
_entity.pdbx_description
1 polymer ?
#
loop_
_entity_poly.entity_id
_entity_poly.type
_entity_poly.pdbx_seq_one_letter_code
_entity_poly.pdbx_strand_id
1 'polypeptide(L)'
;MLAEAKVNKREWHGTHHSWSYHPQAFRWSGEMISGINILPIATEMRAWMMQRGLLSLMPPEEPSNKGGFTNPYTTSGITLSLLMSRIINCSHDFTSNPDCNLDEVDSEIERLRLNNEILLYSARLCEVAIKQLLYCTQIPEKRYKKMALGQLLESPCPSCKRANGKEPHLVSLVGTLAHPYHLCFEFEHCAMDHMNIVNKLRNSNSAHSDIEGLNIRTPSISRSQHFQQSTEILSDVAHMLSHIEHLEQKMISDLQAKGNAINRLKLDGLKAEDCNFNLVPCVDFNFHSPKHA
;
A
#
# COMPACT_ATOMS: atom_id res chain seq x y z
N MET A 1 12.68 -22.71 -33.40
CA MET A 1 11.46 -22.60 -32.59
C MET A 1 11.87 -22.73 -31.13
N LEU A 2 11.98 -21.60 -30.43
CA LEU A 2 12.23 -21.59 -28.99
C LEU A 2 10.90 -21.87 -28.30
N ALA A 3 10.88 -22.90 -27.45
CA ALA A 3 9.73 -23.20 -26.63
C ALA A 3 9.48 -22.03 -25.67
N GLU A 4 8.31 -21.39 -25.79
CA GLU A 4 7.81 -20.48 -24.78
C GLU A 4 7.76 -21.24 -23.45
N ALA A 5 8.62 -20.85 -22.51
CA ALA A 5 8.54 -21.33 -21.15
C ALA A 5 7.15 -20.90 -20.62
N LYS A 6 6.25 -21.87 -20.44
CA LYS A 6 5.00 -21.66 -19.70
C LYS A 6 5.38 -21.07 -18.34
N VAL A 7 5.19 -19.77 -18.16
CA VAL A 7 5.23 -19.13 -16.86
C VAL A 7 4.14 -19.79 -16.04
N ASN A 8 4.56 -20.68 -15.14
CA ASN A 8 3.65 -21.36 -14.23
C ASN A 8 3.06 -20.27 -13.34
N LYS A 9 1.85 -19.78 -13.65
CA LYS A 9 1.16 -18.76 -12.85
C LYS A 9 1.05 -19.33 -11.44
N ARG A 10 1.64 -18.64 -10.48
CA ARG A 10 1.59 -19.04 -9.08
C ARG A 10 0.15 -18.86 -8.61
N GLU A 11 -0.48 -19.92 -8.12
CA GLU A 11 -1.77 -19.79 -7.46
C GLU A 11 -1.56 -19.28 -6.04
N TRP A 12 -2.24 -18.18 -5.71
CA TRP A 12 -2.22 -17.57 -4.38
C TRP A 12 -3.41 -18.11 -3.58
N HIS A 13 -3.12 -18.81 -2.49
CA HIS A 13 -4.12 -19.54 -1.68
C HIS A 13 -4.17 -19.03 -0.24
N GLY A 14 -4.16 -17.71 -0.06
CA GLY A 14 -4.15 -17.09 1.25
C GLY A 14 -5.47 -17.33 1.98
N THR A 15 -5.44 -17.90 3.18
CA THR A 15 -6.65 -17.93 4.03
C THR A 15 -7.00 -16.50 4.45
N HIS A 16 -8.26 -16.09 4.25
CA HIS A 16 -8.77 -14.78 4.66
C HIS A 16 -9.47 -14.86 6.02
N HIS A 17 -9.25 -13.85 6.86
CA HIS A 17 -9.88 -13.77 8.17
C HIS A 17 -10.95 -12.68 8.20
N SER A 18 -12.00 -12.88 9.00
CA SER A 18 -12.92 -11.78 9.32
C SER A 18 -12.22 -10.73 10.17
N TRP A 19 -12.62 -9.47 10.00
CA TRP A 19 -12.11 -8.35 10.78
C TRP A 19 -13.18 -7.24 10.87
N SER A 20 -13.00 -6.36 11.85
CA SER A 20 -13.81 -5.16 12.05
C SER A 20 -12.90 -3.93 12.17
N TYR A 21 -13.43 -2.73 12.03
CA TYR A 21 -12.66 -1.51 12.24
C TYR A 21 -12.30 -1.32 13.71
N HIS A 22 -11.13 -0.73 13.90
CA HIS A 22 -10.69 -0.22 15.19
C HIS A 22 -11.27 1.18 15.43
N PRO A 23 -11.55 1.61 16.67
CA PRO A 23 -11.96 2.99 16.95
C PRO A 23 -10.97 4.05 16.44
N GLN A 24 -9.69 3.70 16.31
CA GLN A 24 -8.66 4.56 15.72
C GLN A 24 -8.72 4.64 14.19
N ALA A 25 -9.68 3.97 13.52
CA ALA A 25 -9.99 4.24 12.11
C ALA A 25 -10.54 5.66 11.90
N PHE A 26 -11.00 6.30 12.97
CA PHE A 26 -11.47 7.68 12.99
C PHE A 26 -10.49 8.61 13.70
N ARG A 27 -10.47 9.86 13.24
CA ARG A 27 -9.90 11.01 13.95
C ARG A 27 -11.01 11.60 14.81
N TRP A 28 -10.68 11.92 16.06
CA TRP A 28 -11.64 12.36 17.05
C TRP A 28 -11.35 13.79 17.48
N SER A 29 -12.39 14.61 17.58
CA SER A 29 -12.33 15.95 18.18
C SER A 29 -13.31 15.98 19.36
N GLY A 30 -12.78 15.82 20.56
CA GLY A 30 -13.59 15.49 21.73
C GLY A 30 -14.32 14.16 21.52
N GLU A 31 -15.64 14.16 21.70
CA GLU A 31 -16.48 12.97 21.49
C GLU A 31 -16.91 12.78 20.04
N MET A 32 -16.71 13.76 19.15
CA MET A 32 -17.18 13.69 17.76
C MET A 32 -16.09 13.15 16.83
N ILE A 33 -16.50 12.42 15.79
CA ILE A 33 -15.61 12.03 14.70
C ILE A 33 -15.37 13.26 13.83
N SER A 34 -14.12 13.70 13.73
CA SER A 34 -13.71 14.81 12.86
C SER A 34 -13.34 14.35 11.44
N GLY A 35 -13.04 13.07 11.27
CA GLY A 35 -12.76 12.47 9.98
C GLY A 35 -12.26 11.03 10.09
N ILE A 36 -11.86 10.46 8.96
CA ILE A 36 -11.20 9.15 8.92
C ILE A 36 -9.69 9.30 9.12
N ASN A 37 -9.05 8.26 9.65
CA ASN A 37 -7.62 8.21 9.95
C ASN A 37 -6.82 7.51 8.84
N ILE A 38 -7.19 7.84 7.59
CA ILE A 38 -6.63 7.32 6.34
C ILE A 38 -6.44 8.53 5.41
N LEU A 39 -5.27 8.65 4.79
CA LEU A 39 -5.07 9.48 3.61
C LEU A 39 -5.05 8.61 2.35
N PRO A 40 -5.57 9.10 1.22
CA PRO A 40 -5.71 8.31 -0.01
C PRO A 40 -4.36 8.17 -0.78
N ILE A 41 -3.35 7.60 -0.14
CA ILE A 41 -1.96 7.53 -0.61
C ILE A 41 -1.86 6.86 -1.98
N ALA A 42 -2.51 5.70 -2.14
CA ALA A 42 -2.41 4.93 -3.38
C ALA A 42 -3.20 5.61 -4.51
N THR A 43 -4.39 6.12 -4.17
CA THR A 43 -5.23 6.89 -5.10
C THR A 43 -4.47 8.11 -5.65
N GLU A 44 -3.89 8.92 -4.76
CA GLU A 44 -3.19 10.15 -5.15
C GLU A 44 -1.92 9.84 -5.96
N MET A 45 -1.11 8.86 -5.52
CA MET A 45 0.10 8.50 -6.26
C MET A 45 -0.23 8.03 -7.67
N ARG A 46 -1.23 7.16 -7.82
CA ARG A 46 -1.64 6.69 -9.13
C ARG A 46 -2.18 7.83 -9.99
N ALA A 47 -3.03 8.69 -9.45
CA ALA A 47 -3.54 9.85 -10.17
C ALA A 47 -2.39 10.76 -10.64
N TRP A 48 -1.38 10.99 -9.80
CA TRP A 48 -0.19 11.76 -10.14
C TRP A 48 0.63 11.09 -11.26
N MET A 49 0.91 9.79 -11.16
CA MET A 49 1.63 9.03 -12.20
C MET A 49 0.92 9.07 -13.55
N MET A 50 -0.42 9.08 -13.53
CA MET A 50 -1.26 9.17 -14.73
C MET A 50 -1.48 10.61 -15.22
N GLN A 51 -0.85 11.61 -14.58
CA GLN A 51 -1.01 13.04 -14.87
C GLN A 51 -2.47 13.54 -14.74
N ARG A 52 -3.20 12.99 -13.76
CA ARG A 52 -4.61 13.29 -13.48
C ARG A 52 -4.85 13.92 -12.11
N GLY A 53 -3.81 14.11 -11.31
CA GLY A 53 -3.92 14.63 -9.95
C GLY A 53 -2.61 15.17 -9.40
N LEU A 54 -2.69 15.65 -8.17
CA LEU A 54 -1.55 16.16 -7.40
C LEU A 54 -1.36 15.31 -6.14
N LEU A 55 -0.12 15.26 -5.64
CA LEU A 55 0.19 14.61 -4.37
C LEU A 55 -0.13 15.56 -3.22
N SER A 56 -0.82 15.06 -2.19
CA SER A 56 -1.04 15.82 -0.98
C SER A 56 0.26 16.03 -0.21
N LEU A 57 0.36 17.19 0.45
CA LEU A 57 1.33 17.43 1.51
C LEU A 57 0.74 16.99 2.85
N MET A 58 1.61 16.80 3.84
CA MET A 58 1.15 16.50 5.19
C MET A 58 0.26 17.66 5.67
N PRO A 59 -0.97 17.38 6.14
CA PRO A 59 -1.80 18.41 6.76
C PRO A 59 -1.11 19.05 7.97
N PRO A 60 -1.47 20.29 8.35
CA PRO A 60 -0.94 20.91 9.55
C PRO A 60 -1.05 19.98 10.76
N GLU A 61 -0.01 19.95 11.60
CA GLU A 61 -0.03 19.13 12.80
C GLU A 61 -1.16 19.60 13.74
N GLU A 62 -2.12 18.71 13.93
CA GLU A 62 -3.18 18.88 14.91
C GLU A 62 -2.99 17.86 16.03
N PRO A 63 -3.20 18.24 17.30
CA PRO A 63 -3.26 17.29 18.41
C PRO A 63 -4.30 16.19 18.15
N SER A 64 -4.02 14.97 18.59
CA SER A 64 -4.93 13.82 18.39
C SER A 64 -6.32 14.02 19.00
N ASN A 65 -6.44 14.83 20.06
CA ASN A 65 -7.71 15.18 20.69
C ASN A 65 -8.49 16.31 19.97
N LYS A 66 -7.89 16.90 18.92
CA LYS A 66 -8.48 17.93 18.07
C LYS A 66 -8.62 17.46 16.61
N GLY A 67 -8.66 16.15 16.40
CA GLY A 67 -8.81 15.58 15.07
C GLY A 67 -7.51 15.32 14.33
N GLY A 68 -6.34 15.39 14.99
CA GLY A 68 -5.08 14.99 14.38
C GLY A 68 -5.04 13.53 13.93
N PHE A 69 -4.22 13.23 12.91
CA PHE A 69 -3.93 11.85 12.51
C PHE A 69 -3.17 11.12 13.61
N THR A 70 -3.64 9.92 13.96
CA THR A 70 -2.94 9.02 14.91
C THR A 70 -2.33 7.81 14.22
N ASN A 71 -2.67 7.61 12.94
CA ASN A 71 -2.15 6.52 12.15
C ASN A 71 -0.64 6.74 11.90
N PRO A 72 0.24 5.84 12.41
CA PRO A 72 1.69 6.04 12.35
C PRO A 72 2.23 5.94 10.92
N TYR A 73 1.43 5.44 9.97
CA TYR A 73 1.82 5.26 8.58
C TYR A 73 1.52 6.48 7.72
N THR A 74 0.73 7.45 8.20
CA THR A 74 0.31 8.63 7.41
C THR A 74 1.49 9.48 6.96
N THR A 75 2.34 9.94 7.88
CA THR A 75 3.52 10.78 7.55
C THR A 75 4.50 10.04 6.65
N SER A 76 4.73 8.76 6.94
CA SER A 76 5.62 7.91 6.12
C SER A 76 5.06 7.73 4.71
N GLY A 77 3.74 7.55 4.58
CA GLY A 77 3.02 7.44 3.32
C GLY A 77 3.22 8.65 2.41
N ILE A 78 2.89 9.83 2.92
CA ILE A 78 3.06 11.09 2.20
C ILE A 78 4.53 11.32 1.81
N THR A 79 5.45 11.09 2.75
CA THR A 79 6.89 11.26 2.48
C THR A 79 7.36 10.32 1.37
N LEU A 80 6.92 9.05 1.39
CA LEU A 80 7.28 8.07 0.37
C LEU A 80 6.67 8.42 -1.00
N SER A 81 5.44 8.93 -1.06
CA SER A 81 4.86 9.41 -2.32
C SER A 81 5.66 10.56 -2.92
N LEU A 82 6.06 11.53 -2.10
CA LEU A 82 6.87 12.67 -2.53
C LEU A 82 8.27 12.23 -3.00
N LEU A 83 8.93 11.34 -2.26
CA LEU A 83 10.22 10.76 -2.67
C LEU A 83 10.10 10.01 -4.00
N MET A 84 9.09 9.13 -4.13
CA MET A 84 8.84 8.38 -5.35
C MET A 84 8.61 9.31 -6.55
N SER A 85 7.82 10.37 -6.36
CA SER A 85 7.55 11.36 -7.43
C SER A 85 8.82 12.06 -7.92
N ARG A 86 9.72 12.41 -6.99
CA ARG A 86 11.00 13.02 -7.31
C ARG A 86 11.87 12.06 -8.13
N ILE A 87 11.92 10.78 -7.74
CA ILE A 87 12.72 9.78 -8.45
C ILE A 87 12.15 9.51 -9.85
N ILE A 88 10.83 9.48 -10.02
CA ILE A 88 10.19 9.36 -11.34
C ILE A 88 10.58 10.55 -12.23
N ASN A 89 10.56 11.77 -11.69
CA ASN A 89 10.99 12.94 -12.45
C ASN A 89 12.47 12.89 -12.80
N CYS A 90 13.36 12.54 -11.86
CA CYS A 90 14.79 12.37 -12.14
C CYS A 90 15.04 11.28 -13.19
N SER A 91 14.27 10.19 -13.16
CA SER A 91 14.30 9.11 -14.16
C SER A 91 13.88 9.60 -15.55
N HIS A 92 12.84 10.42 -15.61
CA HIS A 92 12.41 11.04 -16.86
C HIS A 92 13.48 12.00 -17.40
N ASP A 93 14.03 12.87 -16.55
CA ASP A 93 15.08 13.81 -16.93
C ASP A 93 16.33 13.09 -17.43
N PHE A 94 16.79 12.04 -16.72
CA PHE A 94 17.95 11.26 -17.13
C PHE A 94 17.79 10.66 -18.54
N THR A 95 16.58 10.23 -18.90
CA THR A 95 16.32 9.58 -20.20
C THR A 95 15.98 10.54 -21.32
N SER A 96 15.39 11.70 -20.99
CA SER A 96 14.79 12.60 -21.98
C SER A 96 15.53 13.92 -22.15
N ASN A 97 16.40 14.30 -21.19
CA ASN A 97 17.15 15.54 -21.26
C ASN A 97 18.34 15.40 -22.24
N PRO A 98 18.35 16.15 -23.37
CA PRO A 98 19.46 16.12 -24.31
C PRO A 98 20.75 16.71 -23.74
N ASP A 99 20.65 17.59 -22.74
CA ASP A 99 21.79 18.27 -22.09
C ASP A 99 22.39 17.45 -20.92
N CYS A 100 21.91 16.23 -20.71
CA CYS A 100 22.49 15.30 -19.74
C CYS A 100 23.89 14.85 -20.21
N ASN A 101 24.92 15.54 -19.72
CA ASN A 101 26.32 15.34 -20.07
C ASN A 101 27.07 14.48 -19.04
N LEU A 102 26.55 13.28 -18.77
CA LEU A 102 27.26 12.27 -17.97
C LEU A 102 28.20 11.46 -18.87
N ASP A 103 29.37 11.10 -18.35
CA ASP A 103 30.27 10.16 -19.03
C ASP A 103 29.74 8.72 -18.96
N GLU A 104 30.44 7.76 -19.57
CA GLU A 104 30.04 6.35 -19.58
C GLU A 104 29.86 5.76 -18.17
N VAL A 105 30.73 6.14 -17.23
CA VAL A 105 30.75 5.60 -15.87
C VAL A 105 29.61 6.20 -15.07
N ASP A 106 29.50 7.53 -15.07
CA ASP A 106 28.47 8.26 -14.35
C ASP A 106 27.07 7.93 -14.88
N SER A 107 26.92 7.73 -16.20
CA SER A 107 25.65 7.29 -16.79
C SER A 107 25.20 5.92 -16.29
N GLU A 108 26.13 4.99 -16.13
CA GLU A 108 25.80 3.65 -15.65
C GLU A 108 25.53 3.64 -14.15
N ILE A 109 26.29 4.40 -13.36
CA ILE A 109 26.02 4.61 -11.93
C ILE A 109 24.63 5.23 -11.73
N GLU A 110 24.30 6.25 -12.51
CA GLU A 110 23.02 6.95 -12.42
C GLU A 110 21.85 6.02 -12.79
N ARG A 111 21.98 5.22 -13.86
CA ARG A 111 21.00 4.19 -14.21
C ARG A 111 20.77 3.22 -13.04
N LEU A 112 21.85 2.68 -12.48
CA LEU A 112 21.78 1.72 -11.36
C LEU A 112 21.12 2.35 -10.13
N ARG A 113 21.50 3.59 -9.80
CA ARG A 113 20.91 4.35 -8.68
C ARG A 113 19.41 4.53 -8.87
N LEU A 114 18.99 5.10 -10.00
CA LEU A 114 17.58 5.39 -10.27
C LEU A 114 16.73 4.13 -10.29
N ASN A 115 17.18 3.05 -10.93
CA ASN A 115 16.46 1.78 -10.94
C ASN A 115 16.27 1.20 -9.53
N ASN A 116 17.33 1.23 -8.70
CA ASN A 116 17.26 0.75 -7.33
C ASN A 116 16.31 1.61 -6.47
N GLU A 117 16.37 2.94 -6.61
CA GLU A 117 15.49 3.85 -5.89
C GLU A 117 14.02 3.68 -6.31
N ILE A 118 13.73 3.54 -7.62
CA ILE A 118 12.39 3.24 -8.14
C ILE A 118 11.86 1.95 -7.48
N LEU A 119 12.62 0.87 -7.50
CA LEU A 119 12.19 -0.42 -6.92
C LEU A 119 11.97 -0.32 -5.40
N LEU A 120 12.90 0.32 -4.69
CA LEU A 120 12.84 0.48 -3.25
C LEU A 120 11.62 1.29 -2.82
N TYR A 121 11.42 2.46 -3.42
CA TYR A 121 10.31 3.34 -3.06
C TYR A 121 8.97 2.78 -3.50
N SER A 122 8.89 2.08 -4.63
CA SER A 122 7.68 1.36 -5.04
C SER A 122 7.23 0.34 -4.00
N ALA A 123 8.16 -0.52 -3.53
CA ALA A 123 7.84 -1.53 -2.53
C ALA A 123 7.43 -0.90 -1.19
N ARG A 124 8.16 0.14 -0.74
CA ARG A 124 7.87 0.84 0.52
C ARG A 124 6.55 1.60 0.48
N LEU A 125 6.22 2.21 -0.67
CA LEU A 125 4.97 2.92 -0.86
C LEU A 125 3.76 1.98 -0.77
N CYS A 126 3.84 0.83 -1.44
CA CYS A 126 2.77 -0.16 -1.36
C CYS A 126 2.65 -0.75 0.06
N GLU A 127 3.79 -1.02 0.70
CA GLU A 127 3.83 -1.49 2.09
C GLU A 127 3.15 -0.50 3.05
N VAL A 128 3.51 0.78 2.98
CA VAL A 128 2.95 1.80 3.89
C VAL A 128 1.48 2.05 3.61
N ALA A 129 1.04 2.04 2.34
CA ALA A 129 -0.37 2.16 1.98
C ALA A 129 -1.19 1.00 2.59
N ILE A 130 -0.74 -0.24 2.44
CA ILE A 130 -1.39 -1.42 3.05
C ILE A 130 -1.38 -1.33 4.58
N LYS A 131 -0.25 -0.97 5.21
CA LYS A 131 -0.15 -0.86 6.67
C LYS A 131 -1.05 0.23 7.24
N GLN A 132 -1.21 1.34 6.53
CA GLN A 132 -2.16 2.40 6.90
C GLN A 132 -3.59 1.85 6.98
N LEU A 133 -4.00 1.02 6.00
CA LEU A 133 -5.31 0.38 6.00
C LEU A 133 -5.44 -0.65 7.14
N LEU A 134 -4.42 -1.49 7.34
CA LEU A 134 -4.39 -2.46 8.44
C LEU A 134 -4.51 -1.80 9.82
N TYR A 135 -3.92 -0.62 10.01
CA TYR A 135 -4.03 0.16 11.26
C TYR A 135 -5.47 0.54 11.61
N CYS A 136 -6.32 0.71 10.60
CA CYS A 136 -7.73 1.03 10.81
C CYS A 136 -8.57 -0.20 11.21
N THR A 137 -7.97 -1.39 11.29
CA THR A 137 -8.66 -2.64 11.63
C THR A 137 -8.31 -3.13 13.03
N GLN A 138 -9.11 -4.05 13.56
CA GLN A 138 -8.83 -4.76 14.81
C GLN A 138 -7.70 -5.80 14.68
N ILE A 139 -7.10 -5.99 13.49
CA ILE A 139 -5.95 -6.87 13.32
C ILE A 139 -4.80 -6.31 14.17
N PRO A 140 -4.24 -7.10 15.10
CA PRO A 140 -3.23 -6.56 16.03
C PRO A 140 -1.98 -6.06 15.30
N GLU A 141 -1.54 -4.83 15.60
CA GLU A 141 -0.37 -4.19 14.96
C GLU A 141 0.89 -5.08 15.02
N LYS A 142 1.08 -5.80 16.13
CA LYS A 142 2.18 -6.76 16.31
C LYS A 142 2.28 -7.82 15.21
N ARG A 143 1.19 -8.11 14.49
CA ARG A 143 1.17 -9.07 13.38
C ARG A 143 1.82 -8.51 12.13
N TYR A 144 1.71 -7.21 11.86
CA TYR A 144 2.12 -6.63 10.57
C TYR A 144 3.15 -5.51 10.65
N LYS A 145 3.38 -4.89 11.81
CA LYS A 145 4.28 -3.74 11.97
C LYS A 145 5.65 -3.94 11.30
N LYS A 146 6.24 -5.12 11.50
CA LYS A 146 7.57 -5.49 10.99
C LYS A 146 7.55 -6.27 9.67
N MET A 147 6.37 -6.54 9.11
CA MET A 147 6.27 -7.27 7.85
C MET A 147 6.69 -6.38 6.69
N ALA A 148 7.57 -6.87 5.84
CA ALA A 148 7.83 -6.24 4.54
C ALA A 148 6.67 -6.53 3.57
N LEU A 149 6.57 -5.77 2.47
CA LEU A 149 5.52 -5.97 1.45
C LEU A 149 5.29 -7.45 1.09
N GLY A 150 6.34 -8.21 0.76
CA GLY A 150 6.22 -9.63 0.41
C GLY A 150 5.51 -10.49 1.48
N GLN A 151 5.73 -10.19 2.76
CA GLN A 151 5.11 -10.92 3.86
C GLN A 151 3.64 -10.48 4.08
N LEU A 152 3.31 -9.22 3.79
CA LEU A 152 1.91 -8.73 3.85
C LEU A 152 1.03 -9.44 2.81
N LEU A 153 1.62 -9.80 1.67
CA LEU A 153 0.94 -10.52 0.59
C LEU A 153 0.72 -11.97 0.95
N GLU A 154 1.74 -12.59 1.52
CA GLU A 154 1.69 -13.99 1.84
C GLU A 154 2.71 -14.30 2.93
N SER A 155 2.23 -14.85 4.04
CA SER A 155 3.08 -15.32 5.12
C SER A 155 2.51 -16.59 5.75
N PRO A 156 3.36 -17.46 6.32
CA PRO A 156 2.88 -18.60 7.09
C PRO A 156 2.01 -18.15 8.26
N CYS A 157 0.88 -18.82 8.46
CA CYS A 157 -0.01 -18.51 9.57
C CYS A 157 0.71 -18.66 10.93
N PRO A 158 0.75 -17.61 11.78
CA PRO A 158 1.49 -17.65 13.04
C PRO A 158 0.90 -18.61 14.07
N SER A 159 -0.39 -18.95 13.93
CA SER A 159 -1.10 -19.88 14.82
C SER A 159 -0.90 -21.35 14.44
N CYS A 160 -0.50 -21.63 13.19
CA CYS A 160 -0.24 -22.98 12.74
C CYS A 160 1.18 -23.39 13.12
N LYS A 161 1.29 -24.34 14.05
CA LYS A 161 2.57 -25.00 14.33
C LYS A 161 2.95 -25.88 13.14
N ARG A 162 4.24 -25.92 12.80
CA ARG A 162 4.82 -27.00 11.99
C ARG A 162 4.64 -28.32 12.75
N ALA A 163 3.61 -29.07 12.41
CA ALA A 163 3.35 -30.39 12.96
C ALA A 163 3.71 -31.44 11.90
N ASN A 164 4.53 -32.43 12.26
CA ASN A 164 4.85 -33.60 11.43
C ASN A 164 5.25 -33.26 9.98
N GLY A 165 6.15 -32.29 9.79
CA GLY A 165 6.68 -31.94 8.46
C GLY A 165 5.68 -31.23 7.53
N LYS A 166 4.49 -30.84 8.00
CA LYS A 166 3.53 -30.05 7.21
C LYS A 166 3.85 -28.57 7.30
N GLU A 167 3.97 -27.92 6.15
CA GLU A 167 4.10 -26.45 6.07
C GLU A 167 2.81 -25.78 6.60
N PRO A 168 2.92 -24.66 7.33
CA PRO A 168 1.76 -23.89 7.72
C PRO A 168 1.00 -23.42 6.48
N HIS A 169 -0.32 -23.29 6.58
CA HIS A 169 -1.06 -22.60 5.53
C HIS A 169 -0.60 -21.15 5.42
N LEU A 170 -0.75 -20.58 4.23
CA LEU A 170 -0.38 -19.21 3.94
C LEU A 170 -1.56 -18.28 4.19
N VAL A 171 -1.28 -17.10 4.71
CA VAL A 171 -2.25 -16.04 5.01
C VAL A 171 -1.82 -14.79 4.26
N SER A 172 -2.79 -14.18 3.58
CA SER A 172 -2.62 -12.85 2.98
C SER A 172 -3.29 -11.80 3.86
N LEU A 173 -2.53 -10.84 4.37
CA LEU A 173 -3.12 -9.71 5.10
C LEU A 173 -3.79 -8.73 4.15
N VAL A 174 -3.24 -8.55 2.96
CA VAL A 174 -3.88 -7.76 1.89
C VAL A 174 -5.16 -8.44 1.42
N GLY A 175 -5.13 -9.75 1.16
CA GLY A 175 -6.31 -10.52 0.80
C GLY A 175 -7.37 -10.49 1.91
N THR A 176 -6.95 -10.60 3.17
CA THR A 176 -7.82 -10.45 4.36
C THR A 176 -8.50 -9.08 4.38
N LEU A 177 -7.75 -7.99 4.14
CA LEU A 177 -8.34 -6.65 4.03
C LEU A 177 -9.34 -6.53 2.87
N ALA A 178 -9.00 -7.11 1.73
CA ALA A 178 -9.78 -7.01 0.50
C ALA A 178 -11.04 -7.89 0.50
N HIS A 179 -11.07 -8.95 1.31
CA HIS A 179 -12.10 -9.97 1.26
C HIS A 179 -13.53 -9.45 1.52
N PRO A 180 -13.82 -8.62 2.55
CA PRO A 180 -15.16 -8.09 2.76
C PRO A 180 -15.70 -7.24 1.61
N TYR A 181 -14.81 -6.68 0.79
CA TYR A 181 -15.15 -5.86 -0.37
C TYR A 181 -15.23 -6.67 -1.67
N HIS A 182 -15.07 -8.00 -1.59
CA HIS A 182 -14.97 -8.90 -2.74
C HIS A 182 -13.80 -8.58 -3.69
N LEU A 183 -12.78 -7.88 -3.20
CA LEU A 183 -11.60 -7.51 -3.97
C LEU A 183 -10.47 -8.55 -3.86
N CYS A 184 -10.60 -9.53 -2.98
CA CYS A 184 -9.53 -10.51 -2.72
C CYS A 184 -9.11 -11.28 -3.98
N PHE A 185 -10.05 -11.60 -4.87
CA PHE A 185 -9.74 -12.27 -6.14
C PHE A 185 -8.86 -11.42 -7.06
N GLU A 186 -9.12 -10.11 -7.16
CA GLU A 186 -8.29 -9.19 -7.96
C GLU A 186 -6.86 -9.12 -7.39
N PHE A 187 -6.74 -9.14 -6.06
CA PHE A 187 -5.44 -9.19 -5.42
C PHE A 187 -4.72 -10.51 -5.68
N GLU A 188 -5.38 -11.65 -5.47
CA GLU A 188 -4.80 -12.98 -5.64
C GLU A 188 -4.42 -13.28 -7.10
N HIS A 189 -5.23 -12.88 -8.07
CA HIS A 189 -5.05 -13.28 -9.48
C HIS A 189 -4.27 -12.26 -10.32
N CYS A 190 -4.00 -11.08 -9.76
CA CYS A 190 -3.32 -10.01 -10.50
C CYS A 190 -2.34 -9.23 -9.63
N ALA A 191 -2.83 -8.55 -8.57
CA ALA A 191 -1.99 -7.62 -7.82
C ALA A 191 -0.80 -8.32 -7.13
N MET A 192 -0.98 -9.54 -6.62
CA MET A 192 0.07 -10.30 -5.96
C MET A 192 1.19 -10.73 -6.93
N ASP A 193 0.87 -11.01 -8.20
CA ASP A 193 1.89 -11.32 -9.21
C ASP A 193 2.75 -10.09 -9.50
N HIS A 194 2.14 -8.93 -9.73
CA HIS A 194 2.86 -7.66 -9.92
C HIS A 194 3.68 -7.27 -8.67
N MET A 195 3.13 -7.49 -7.46
CA MET A 195 3.84 -7.22 -6.22
C MET A 195 4.99 -8.20 -5.94
N ASN A 196 4.88 -9.45 -6.39
CA ASN A 196 5.97 -10.41 -6.31
C ASN A 196 7.09 -10.06 -7.29
N ILE A 197 6.78 -9.50 -8.46
CA ILE A 197 7.80 -8.99 -9.39
C ILE A 197 8.59 -7.86 -8.75
N VAL A 198 7.92 -6.84 -8.19
CA VAL A 198 8.60 -5.72 -7.51
C VAL A 198 9.38 -6.21 -6.28
N ASN A 199 8.85 -7.16 -5.50
CA ASN A 199 9.57 -7.74 -4.37
C ASN A 199 10.75 -8.63 -4.78
N LYS A 200 10.62 -9.44 -5.84
CA LYS A 200 11.70 -10.26 -6.38
C LYS A 200 12.79 -9.36 -6.96
N LEU A 201 12.44 -8.35 -7.74
CA LEU A 201 13.41 -7.39 -8.27
C LEU A 201 14.10 -6.62 -7.14
N ARG A 202 13.37 -6.16 -6.11
CA ARG A 202 13.98 -5.54 -4.93
C ARG A 202 14.92 -6.51 -4.19
N ASN A 203 14.48 -7.74 -3.95
CA ASN A 203 15.28 -8.70 -3.20
C ASN A 203 16.53 -9.12 -4.02
N SER A 204 16.36 -9.42 -5.31
CA SER A 204 17.43 -9.86 -6.22
C SER A 204 18.40 -8.74 -6.62
N ASN A 205 17.94 -7.49 -6.77
CA ASN A 205 18.79 -6.41 -7.30
C ASN A 205 19.20 -5.37 -6.24
N SER A 206 18.50 -5.27 -5.11
CA SER A 206 18.68 -4.17 -4.14
C SER A 206 18.85 -4.62 -2.68
N ALA A 207 18.55 -5.87 -2.31
CA ALA A 207 18.57 -6.32 -0.90
C ALA A 207 19.53 -7.48 -0.59
N HIS A 208 20.08 -8.15 -1.61
CA HIS A 208 21.21 -9.08 -1.45
C HIS A 208 22.53 -8.34 -1.72
N SER A 209 23.65 -8.83 -1.18
CA SER A 209 24.97 -8.23 -1.35
C SER A 209 25.44 -8.17 -2.81
N ASP A 210 24.77 -8.92 -3.68
CA ASP A 210 25.02 -8.95 -5.11
C ASP A 210 24.25 -7.80 -5.77
N ILE A 211 24.96 -6.74 -6.14
CA ILE A 211 24.44 -5.65 -6.96
C ILE A 211 24.62 -6.01 -8.44
N GLU A 212 23.75 -5.47 -9.32
CA GLU A 212 24.01 -5.51 -10.75
C GLU A 212 25.43 -4.96 -11.02
N GLY A 213 26.29 -5.79 -11.60
CA GLY A 213 27.68 -5.42 -11.86
C GLY A 213 27.76 -4.22 -12.80
N LEU A 214 28.71 -3.32 -12.52
CA LEU A 214 28.93 -2.15 -13.36
C LEU A 214 29.38 -2.59 -14.76
N ASN A 215 28.53 -2.38 -15.76
CA ASN A 215 28.86 -2.67 -17.15
C ASN A 215 28.94 -1.36 -17.92
N ILE A 216 30.17 -0.89 -18.13
CA ILE A 216 30.45 0.39 -18.78
C ILE A 216 29.99 0.35 -20.23
N ARG A 217 28.98 1.18 -20.53
CA ARG A 217 28.36 1.31 -21.84
C ARG A 217 28.35 2.78 -22.22
N THR A 218 28.09 3.06 -23.50
CA THR A 218 27.88 4.43 -23.94
C THR A 218 26.65 5.05 -23.24
N PRO A 219 26.65 6.35 -22.90
CA PRO A 219 25.52 7.02 -22.23
C PRO A 219 24.16 6.81 -22.91
N SER A 220 24.13 6.74 -24.25
CA SER A 220 22.90 6.47 -25.01
C SER A 220 22.30 5.10 -24.72
N ILE A 221 23.13 4.07 -24.59
CA ILE A 221 22.71 2.70 -24.26
C ILE A 221 22.20 2.65 -22.81
N SER A 222 22.93 3.21 -21.85
CA SER A 222 22.49 3.22 -20.45
C SER A 222 21.16 3.97 -20.27
N ARG A 223 20.97 5.12 -20.94
CA ARG A 223 19.68 5.85 -20.95
C ARG A 223 18.56 5.04 -21.61
N SER A 224 18.81 4.40 -22.75
CA SER A 224 17.79 3.60 -23.44
C SER A 224 17.38 2.37 -22.62
N GLN A 225 18.35 1.70 -22.00
CA GLN A 225 18.09 0.58 -21.11
C GLN A 225 17.31 1.03 -19.87
N HIS A 226 17.71 2.15 -19.26
CA HIS A 226 16.98 2.75 -18.14
C HIS A 226 15.53 3.03 -18.51
N PHE A 227 15.30 3.70 -19.64
CA PHE A 227 13.96 4.03 -20.11
C PHE A 227 13.06 2.80 -20.24
N GLN A 228 13.57 1.71 -20.84
CA GLN A 228 12.83 0.45 -20.97
C GLN A 228 12.50 -0.16 -19.60
N GLN A 229 13.52 -0.29 -18.73
CA GLN A 229 13.38 -0.89 -17.39
C GLN A 229 12.45 -0.07 -16.50
N SER A 230 12.63 1.25 -16.44
CA SER A 230 11.80 2.14 -15.64
C SER A 230 10.36 2.15 -16.12
N THR A 231 10.12 2.08 -17.44
CA THR A 231 8.75 2.05 -17.99
C THR A 231 8.03 0.77 -17.59
N GLU A 232 8.69 -0.38 -17.69
CA GLU A 232 8.14 -1.67 -17.26
C GLU A 232 7.80 -1.66 -15.76
N ILE A 233 8.76 -1.28 -14.91
CA ILE A 233 8.57 -1.24 -13.45
C ILE A 233 7.46 -0.25 -13.08
N LEU A 234 7.48 0.97 -13.61
CA LEU A 234 6.49 2.00 -13.26
C LEU A 234 5.09 1.67 -13.78
N SER A 235 4.98 0.97 -14.91
CA SER A 235 3.69 0.45 -15.40
C SER A 235 3.12 -0.60 -14.43
N ASP A 236 3.93 -1.55 -13.98
CA ASP A 236 3.54 -2.55 -12.98
C ASP A 236 3.14 -1.90 -11.66
N VAL A 237 3.87 -0.87 -11.23
CA VAL A 237 3.56 -0.10 -10.02
C VAL A 237 2.26 0.67 -10.17
N ALA A 238 2.01 1.33 -11.30
CA ALA A 238 0.76 2.04 -11.55
C ALA A 238 -0.44 1.07 -11.57
N HIS A 239 -0.27 -0.13 -12.11
CA HIS A 239 -1.29 -1.17 -12.07
C HIS A 239 -1.54 -1.65 -10.64
N MET A 240 -0.49 -1.93 -9.88
CA MET A 240 -0.57 -2.32 -8.49
C MET A 240 -1.28 -1.28 -7.61
N LEU A 241 -0.94 0.01 -7.79
CA LEU A 241 -1.59 1.11 -7.09
C LEU A 241 -3.08 1.18 -7.40
N SER A 242 -3.54 0.71 -8.57
CA SER A 242 -4.99 0.68 -8.90
C SER A 242 -5.78 -0.28 -8.01
N HIS A 243 -5.19 -1.43 -7.64
CA HIS A 243 -5.84 -2.37 -6.71
C HIS A 243 -5.88 -1.81 -5.29
N ILE A 244 -4.78 -1.19 -4.85
CA ILE A 244 -4.71 -0.56 -3.53
C ILE A 244 -5.66 0.65 -3.47
N GLU A 245 -5.71 1.47 -4.53
CA GLU A 245 -6.68 2.56 -4.72
C GLU A 245 -8.11 2.05 -4.56
N HIS A 246 -8.48 0.95 -5.22
CA HIS A 246 -9.84 0.40 -5.12
C HIS A 246 -10.18 0.00 -3.68
N LEU A 247 -9.27 -0.70 -3.00
CA LEU A 247 -9.45 -1.08 -1.60
C LEU A 247 -9.53 0.15 -0.67
N GLU A 248 -8.63 1.11 -0.87
CA GLU A 248 -8.57 2.36 -0.13
C GLU A 248 -9.88 3.14 -0.28
N GLN A 249 -10.38 3.32 -1.49
CA GLN A 249 -11.66 4.00 -1.77
C GLN A 249 -12.85 3.30 -1.12
N LYS A 250 -12.90 1.96 -1.17
CA LYS A 250 -13.97 1.19 -0.51
C LYS A 250 -13.95 1.36 1.01
N MET A 251 -12.78 1.25 1.64
CA MET A 251 -12.63 1.47 3.09
C MET A 251 -12.97 2.90 3.49
N ILE A 252 -12.49 3.90 2.72
CA ILE A 252 -12.80 5.32 2.95
C ILE A 252 -14.30 5.55 2.91
N SER A 253 -14.98 5.09 1.87
CA SER A 253 -16.43 5.27 1.70
C SER A 253 -17.22 4.61 2.83
N ASP A 254 -16.84 3.38 3.22
CA ASP A 254 -17.52 2.64 4.26
C ASP A 254 -17.32 3.28 5.65
N LEU A 255 -16.10 3.73 5.96
CA LEU A 255 -15.81 4.48 7.18
C LEU A 255 -16.55 5.82 7.20
N GLN A 256 -16.61 6.56 6.09
CA GLN A 256 -17.35 7.82 6.01
C GLN A 256 -18.84 7.62 6.33
N ALA A 257 -19.48 6.59 5.75
CA ALA A 257 -20.87 6.27 6.02
C ALA A 257 -21.09 5.95 7.52
N LYS A 258 -20.23 5.09 8.09
CA LYS A 258 -20.27 4.71 9.51
C LYS A 258 -20.03 5.90 10.43
N GLY A 259 -19.01 6.71 10.16
CA GLY A 259 -18.68 7.90 10.96
C GLY A 259 -19.80 8.93 10.97
N ASN A 260 -20.45 9.15 9.83
CA ASN A 260 -21.61 10.04 9.73
C ASN A 260 -22.80 9.53 10.56
N ALA A 261 -23.08 8.22 10.51
CA ALA A 261 -24.15 7.63 11.30
C ALA A 261 -23.86 7.72 12.82
N ILE A 262 -22.63 7.42 13.24
CA ILE A 262 -22.20 7.55 14.64
C ILE A 262 -22.33 9.01 15.12
N ASN A 263 -21.87 9.98 14.33
CA ASN A 263 -22.00 11.39 14.69
C ASN A 263 -23.46 11.82 14.84
N ARG A 264 -24.38 11.34 13.99
CA ARG A 264 -25.82 11.61 14.16
C ARG A 264 -26.36 11.06 15.47
N LEU A 265 -26.04 9.81 15.82
CA LEU A 265 -26.46 9.23 17.10
C LEU A 265 -25.94 10.02 18.30
N LYS A 266 -24.69 10.52 18.24
CA LYS A 266 -24.13 11.37 19.29
C LYS A 266 -24.85 12.71 19.42
N LEU A 267 -25.20 13.33 18.30
CA LEU A 267 -26.03 14.54 18.29
C LEU A 267 -27.43 14.28 18.88
N ASP A 268 -27.98 13.08 18.67
CA ASP A 268 -29.26 12.63 19.23
C ASP A 268 -29.15 12.19 20.72
N GLY A 269 -27.98 12.39 21.34
CA GLY A 269 -27.78 12.18 22.78
C GLY A 269 -27.29 10.78 23.17
N LEU A 270 -26.71 10.02 22.23
CA LEU A 270 -25.99 8.81 22.56
C LEU A 270 -24.78 9.14 23.43
N LYS A 271 -24.71 8.51 24.61
CA LYS A 271 -23.59 8.72 25.54
C LYS A 271 -22.34 7.99 25.09
N ALA A 272 -21.18 8.49 25.51
CA ALA A 272 -19.89 7.87 25.22
C ALA A 272 -19.79 6.40 25.71
N GLU A 273 -20.40 6.08 26.85
CA GLU A 273 -20.41 4.72 27.43
C GLU A 273 -21.12 3.67 26.54
N ASP A 274 -22.06 4.13 25.70
CA ASP A 274 -22.82 3.28 24.78
C ASP A 274 -22.15 3.16 23.39
N CYS A 275 -21.01 3.81 23.17
CA CYS A 275 -20.30 3.85 21.88
C CYS A 275 -19.33 2.66 21.67
N ASN A 276 -19.71 1.45 22.09
CA ASN A 276 -18.91 0.23 21.88
C ASN A 276 -19.38 -0.56 20.65
N PHE A 277 -19.17 0.02 19.47
CA PHE A 277 -19.66 -0.56 18.22
C PHE A 277 -18.69 -1.58 17.63
N ASN A 278 -19.20 -2.74 17.23
CA ASN A 278 -18.50 -3.62 16.33
C ASN A 278 -18.75 -3.19 14.87
N LEU A 279 -17.83 -2.40 14.32
CA LEU A 279 -17.95 -1.85 12.97
C LEU A 279 -17.43 -2.85 11.93
N VAL A 280 -18.30 -3.70 11.42
CA VAL A 280 -17.96 -4.70 10.40
C VAL A 280 -17.93 -4.02 9.01
N PRO A 281 -16.88 -4.23 8.19
CA PRO A 281 -16.81 -3.70 6.83
C PRO A 281 -17.95 -4.23 5.95
N CYS A 282 -18.45 -3.41 5.04
CA CYS A 282 -19.57 -3.71 4.13
C CYS A 282 -20.91 -4.10 4.80
N VAL A 283 -21.03 -4.00 6.13
CA VAL A 283 -22.29 -4.19 6.85
C VAL A 283 -22.83 -2.83 7.26
N ASP A 284 -24.09 -2.55 6.91
CA ASP A 284 -24.74 -1.31 7.30
C ASP A 284 -24.74 -1.14 8.82
N PHE A 285 -24.34 0.04 9.26
CA PHE A 285 -24.33 0.36 10.68
C PHE A 285 -25.74 0.78 11.12
N ASN A 286 -26.47 -0.20 11.67
CA ASN A 286 -27.80 -0.01 12.23
C ASN A 286 -27.71 -0.10 13.76
N PHE A 287 -27.84 1.04 14.45
CA PHE A 287 -27.90 1.07 15.91
C PHE A 287 -29.28 1.55 16.36
N HIS A 288 -29.96 0.71 17.13
CA HIS A 288 -31.22 1.06 17.78
C HIS A 288 -30.94 1.40 19.24
N SER A 289 -31.20 2.65 19.64
CA SER A 289 -31.03 3.06 21.03
C SER A 289 -31.98 2.25 21.93
N PRO A 290 -31.52 1.72 23.07
CA PRO A 290 -32.38 1.00 24.03
C PRO A 290 -33.54 1.84 24.59
N LYS A 291 -33.56 3.17 24.38
CA LYS A 291 -34.61 4.07 24.87
C LYS A 291 -35.98 3.93 24.17
N HIS A 292 -36.10 3.04 23.18
CA HIS A 292 -37.35 2.75 22.47
C HIS A 292 -37.73 1.25 22.49
N ALA A 293 -37.19 0.47 23.43
CA ALA A 293 -37.66 -0.89 23.71
C ALA A 293 -38.61 -0.90 24.93
#